data_AF-A0A6H2NNH0-F1
#
_entry.id   AF-A0A6H2NNH0-F1
#
_cell.length_a   1.000
_cell.length_b   1.000
_cell.length_c   1.000
_cell.angle_alpha   90.00
_cell.angle_beta   90.00
_cell.angle_gamma   90.00
#
_symmetry.space_group_name_H-M   'P 1'
#
loop_
_entity.id
_entity.type
_entity.pdbx_description
1 polymer ?
#
loop_
_entity_poly.entity_id
_entity_poly.type
_entity_poly.pdbx_seq_one_letter_code
_entity_poly.pdbx_strand_id
1 'polypeptide(L)'
;MAELHSQPDAVRLLPLYGPSGSGKSSLALAGLVPRLAQQPLLGYERARYVRLVPDDDPVTRLAGALAWALTDDALALEKAREIARVLRQPNEGGQYSGLRETAEMFLGARGSPLIVLIDQFEEVFAQCKQPEQQQIFIQNLLHAAASPSGALWVLVTLRSDFLGETQRYPTLNQVFSHQGYLVPALTSAELEEAIAKPAELAGHQLDTSTVKLLVEQTEGRAGALPLLQFALTQIWQGLQQGQEPAATLAAIGGVGGALANKAQEIYDRCNDTEKVIARRVFLGLIHLGEGAQDTRRRVSLDSLVAHHEDKAQVRSVVARFASREARLIRYRVMGWVGKKRWR
;
A
#
# COMPACT_ATOMS: atom_id res chain seq x y z
N MET A 1 9.66 -3.24 -17.59
CA MET A 1 8.31 -3.42 -18.18
C MET A 1 8.38 -3.62 -19.69
N ALA A 2 8.84 -2.65 -20.50
CA ALA A 2 8.92 -2.84 -21.96
C ALA A 2 9.76 -4.07 -22.37
N GLU A 3 10.94 -4.24 -21.77
CA GLU A 3 11.83 -5.39 -21.97
C GLU A 3 11.17 -6.74 -21.63
N LEU A 4 10.52 -6.83 -20.47
CA LEU A 4 9.76 -8.02 -20.05
C LEU A 4 8.57 -8.33 -20.98
N HIS A 5 8.06 -7.35 -21.73
CA HIS A 5 6.99 -7.61 -22.69
C HIS A 5 7.50 -8.18 -24.01
N SER A 6 8.67 -7.72 -24.48
CA SER A 6 9.26 -8.20 -25.73
C SER A 6 9.68 -9.67 -25.68
N GLN A 7 9.68 -10.28 -24.49
CA GLN A 7 10.00 -11.68 -24.27
C GLN A 7 8.69 -12.50 -24.15
N PRO A 8 8.39 -13.40 -25.10
CA PRO A 8 7.12 -14.15 -25.11
C PRO A 8 6.91 -15.02 -23.86
N ASP A 9 8.00 -15.61 -23.37
CA ASP A 9 7.99 -16.54 -22.23
C ASP A 9 8.29 -15.86 -20.88
N ALA A 10 8.40 -14.53 -20.87
CA ALA A 10 8.69 -13.81 -19.64
C ALA A 10 7.47 -13.77 -18.72
N VAL A 11 7.71 -14.08 -17.44
CA VAL A 11 6.75 -13.83 -16.37
C VAL A 11 6.62 -12.33 -16.17
N ARG A 12 5.46 -11.75 -16.47
CA ARG A 12 5.19 -10.30 -16.34
C ARG A 12 4.81 -9.91 -14.92
N LEU A 13 5.67 -10.29 -13.98
CA LEU A 13 5.61 -9.89 -12.59
C LEU A 13 6.83 -9.03 -12.30
N LEU A 14 6.63 -7.76 -11.95
CA LEU A 14 7.71 -6.85 -11.59
C LEU A 14 7.74 -6.64 -10.06
N PRO A 15 8.79 -7.12 -9.38
CA PRO A 15 9.00 -6.81 -7.98
C PRO A 15 9.71 -5.47 -7.79
N LEU A 16 9.14 -4.60 -6.95
CA LEU A 16 9.80 -3.41 -6.41
C LEU A 16 10.12 -3.69 -4.94
N TYR A 17 11.39 -3.82 -4.57
CA TYR A 17 11.76 -4.12 -3.18
C TYR A 17 12.78 -3.16 -2.64
N GLY A 18 12.92 -3.08 -1.32
CA GLY A 18 13.79 -2.11 -0.65
C GLY A 18 13.37 -1.82 0.79
N PRO A 19 14.12 -1.03 1.55
CA PRO A 19 13.86 -0.81 2.97
C PRO A 19 12.49 -0.15 3.21
N SER A 20 11.95 -0.29 4.42
CA SER A 20 10.70 0.37 4.79
C SER A 20 10.82 1.88 4.59
N GLY A 21 9.81 2.48 3.97
CA GLY A 21 9.81 3.91 3.69
C GLY A 21 10.74 4.37 2.57
N SER A 22 11.30 3.50 1.71
CA SER A 22 12.10 3.92 0.53
C SER A 22 11.28 4.50 -0.64
N GLY A 23 9.96 4.64 -0.49
CA GLY A 23 9.11 5.20 -1.55
C GLY A 23 8.59 4.20 -2.58
N LYS A 24 8.73 2.87 -2.39
CA LYS A 24 8.21 1.83 -3.30
C LYS A 24 6.77 2.06 -3.78
N SER A 25 5.84 2.29 -2.83
CA SER A 25 4.44 2.54 -3.16
C SER A 25 4.26 3.84 -3.94
N SER A 26 5.04 4.88 -3.64
CA SER A 26 5.03 6.15 -4.37
C SER A 26 5.60 6.00 -5.78
N LEU A 27 6.71 5.27 -5.95
CA LEU A 27 7.27 4.95 -7.27
C LEU A 27 6.25 4.21 -8.14
N ALA A 28 5.54 3.23 -7.58
CA ALA A 28 4.49 2.51 -8.27
C ALA A 28 3.31 3.41 -8.65
N LEU A 29 2.77 4.18 -7.69
CA LEU A 29 1.48 4.86 -7.83
C LEU A 29 1.55 6.29 -8.37
N ALA A 30 2.64 6.99 -8.12
CA ALA A 30 2.86 8.36 -8.58
C ALA A 30 3.84 8.42 -9.77
N GLY A 31 4.70 7.41 -9.93
CA GLY A 31 5.61 7.30 -11.07
C GLY A 31 5.07 6.39 -12.16
N LEU A 32 5.14 5.07 -11.94
CA LEU A 32 4.89 4.06 -12.95
C LEU A 32 3.45 4.08 -13.47
N VAL A 33 2.44 4.01 -12.60
CA VAL A 33 1.04 3.97 -13.01
C VAL A 33 0.62 5.21 -13.81
N PRO A 34 0.91 6.46 -13.38
CA PRO A 34 0.61 7.66 -14.18
C PRO A 34 1.35 7.67 -15.52
N ARG A 35 2.61 7.22 -15.54
CA ARG A 35 3.39 7.12 -16.79
C ARG A 35 2.73 6.15 -17.78
N LEU A 36 2.22 5.02 -17.29
CA LEU A 36 1.49 4.04 -18.09
C LEU A 36 0.10 4.52 -18.54
N ALA A 37 -0.50 5.48 -17.83
CA ALA A 37 -1.72 6.13 -18.28
C ALA A 37 -1.47 7.14 -19.41
N GLN A 38 -0.36 7.88 -19.34
CA GLN A 38 0.02 8.87 -20.36
C GLN A 38 0.67 8.24 -21.61
N GLN A 39 1.47 7.21 -21.39
CA GLN A 39 2.13 6.42 -22.42
C GLN A 39 1.82 4.95 -22.16
N PRO A 40 0.64 4.49 -22.63
CA PRO A 40 0.30 3.09 -22.55
C PRO A 40 1.41 2.23 -23.14
N LEU A 41 1.75 1.16 -22.44
CA LEU A 41 2.59 0.13 -23.02
C LEU A 41 1.85 -0.44 -24.24
N LEU A 42 2.56 -0.60 -25.36
CA LEU A 42 2.30 -1.66 -26.36
C LEU A 42 0.99 -1.55 -27.15
N GLY A 43 0.73 -0.41 -27.79
CA GLY A 43 -0.39 -0.27 -28.75
C GLY A 43 -1.79 -0.31 -28.13
N TYR A 44 -1.90 -0.42 -26.80
CA TYR A 44 -3.15 -0.34 -26.07
C TYR A 44 -3.56 1.11 -25.84
N GLU A 45 -4.86 1.42 -25.93
CA GLU A 45 -5.32 2.81 -25.77
C GLU A 45 -5.25 3.28 -24.30
N ARG A 46 -5.43 2.38 -23.32
CA ARG A 46 -5.39 2.70 -21.88
C ARG A 46 -4.97 1.49 -21.04
N ALA A 47 -4.06 1.69 -20.10
CA ALA A 47 -3.79 0.68 -19.07
C ALA A 47 -4.83 0.81 -17.93
N ARG A 48 -5.45 -0.31 -17.52
CA ARG A 48 -6.24 -0.35 -16.29
C ARG A 48 -5.36 -0.87 -15.17
N TYR A 49 -5.57 -0.37 -13.96
CA TYR A 49 -4.90 -0.95 -12.80
C TYR A 49 -5.86 -1.14 -11.64
N VAL A 50 -5.56 -2.14 -10.83
CA VAL A 50 -6.18 -2.38 -9.55
C VAL A 50 -5.09 -2.43 -8.50
N ARG A 51 -5.33 -1.81 -7.34
CA ARG A 51 -4.44 -1.92 -6.19
C ARG A 51 -5.10 -2.69 -5.07
N LEU A 52 -4.38 -3.63 -4.49
CA LEU A 52 -4.69 -4.18 -3.18
C LEU A 52 -3.47 -4.17 -2.28
N VAL A 53 -3.76 -4.22 -0.98
CA VAL A 53 -2.79 -4.56 0.05
C VAL A 53 -3.32 -5.82 0.71
N PRO A 54 -2.55 -6.92 0.75
CA PRO A 54 -2.97 -8.16 1.40
C PRO A 54 -3.36 -7.98 2.86
N ASP A 55 -4.15 -8.93 3.36
CA ASP A 55 -4.55 -9.07 4.76
C ASP A 55 -4.54 -10.58 5.13
N ASP A 56 -5.28 -10.96 6.16
CA ASP A 56 -5.36 -12.33 6.67
C ASP A 56 -6.04 -13.31 5.70
N ASP A 57 -6.80 -12.83 4.71
CA ASP A 57 -7.37 -13.62 3.61
C ASP A 57 -7.03 -12.97 2.24
N PRO A 58 -5.78 -13.15 1.76
CA PRO A 58 -5.29 -12.48 0.57
C PRO A 58 -6.05 -12.88 -0.71
N VAL A 59 -6.67 -14.07 -0.74
CA VAL A 59 -7.45 -14.56 -1.87
C VAL A 59 -8.78 -13.81 -1.98
N THR A 60 -9.54 -13.68 -0.89
CA THR A 60 -10.75 -12.85 -0.87
C THR A 60 -10.41 -11.40 -1.20
N ARG A 61 -9.28 -10.90 -0.70
CA ARG A 61 -8.82 -9.54 -0.96
C ARG A 61 -8.56 -9.28 -2.45
N LEU A 62 -7.93 -10.23 -3.14
CA LEU A 62 -7.73 -10.20 -4.59
C LEU A 62 -9.06 -10.22 -5.34
N ALA A 63 -9.97 -11.12 -4.95
CA ALA A 63 -11.27 -11.27 -5.60
C ALA A 63 -12.10 -9.98 -5.54
N GLY A 64 -12.14 -9.33 -4.37
CA GLY A 64 -12.83 -8.05 -4.19
C GLY A 64 -12.22 -6.93 -5.02
N ALA A 65 -10.88 -6.89 -5.12
CA ALA A 65 -10.19 -5.91 -5.94
C ALA A 65 -10.53 -6.09 -7.43
N LEU A 66 -10.52 -7.34 -7.92
CA LEU A 66 -10.90 -7.66 -9.30
C LEU A 66 -12.36 -7.35 -9.59
N ALA A 67 -13.29 -7.77 -8.72
CA ALA A 67 -14.71 -7.48 -8.90
C ALA A 67 -14.96 -5.98 -9.05
N TRP A 68 -14.29 -5.16 -8.24
CA TRP A 68 -14.37 -3.71 -8.32
C TRP A 68 -13.76 -3.12 -9.59
N ALA A 69 -12.72 -3.74 -10.15
CA ALA A 69 -12.14 -3.33 -11.42
C ALA A 69 -12.99 -3.74 -12.64
N LEU A 70 -13.84 -4.75 -12.49
CA LEU A 70 -14.59 -5.39 -13.58
C LEU A 70 -16.06 -4.98 -13.66
N THR A 71 -16.67 -4.50 -12.55
CA THR A 71 -18.12 -4.25 -12.45
C THR A 71 -18.46 -2.90 -11.83
N ASP A 72 -19.69 -2.42 -12.04
CA ASP A 72 -20.26 -1.28 -11.30
C ASP A 72 -20.69 -1.69 -9.88
N ASP A 73 -20.71 -0.73 -8.94
CA ASP A 73 -20.74 -0.97 -7.49
C ASP A 73 -21.87 -1.91 -7.00
N ALA A 74 -23.03 -1.97 -7.67
CA ALA A 74 -24.20 -2.73 -7.22
C ALA A 74 -24.00 -4.26 -7.24
N LEU A 75 -23.13 -4.80 -8.11
CA LEU A 75 -22.90 -6.24 -8.26
C LEU A 75 -21.54 -6.71 -7.72
N ALA A 76 -20.72 -5.78 -7.21
CA ALA A 76 -19.33 -6.05 -6.87
C ALA A 76 -19.18 -7.11 -5.76
N LEU A 77 -20.10 -7.18 -4.79
CA LEU A 77 -19.99 -8.13 -3.69
C LEU A 77 -20.28 -9.58 -4.12
N GLU A 78 -21.32 -9.79 -4.91
CA GLU A 78 -21.66 -11.12 -5.44
C GLU A 78 -20.57 -11.62 -6.38
N LYS A 79 -20.11 -10.73 -7.28
CA LYS A 79 -19.00 -11.04 -8.19
C LYS A 79 -17.71 -11.35 -7.44
N ALA A 80 -17.41 -10.62 -6.36
CA ALA A 80 -16.24 -10.91 -5.52
C ALA A 80 -16.29 -12.31 -4.91
N ARG A 81 -17.46 -12.78 -4.47
CA ARG A 81 -17.62 -14.15 -3.93
C ARG A 81 -17.43 -15.21 -5.01
N GLU A 82 -17.96 -14.97 -6.21
CA GLU A 82 -17.79 -15.86 -7.36
C GLU A 82 -16.31 -15.96 -7.75
N ILE A 83 -15.64 -14.81 -7.92
CA ILE A 83 -14.20 -14.76 -8.25
C ILE A 83 -13.39 -15.44 -7.14
N ALA A 84 -13.71 -15.22 -5.86
CA ALA A 84 -12.99 -15.86 -4.76
C ALA A 84 -13.12 -17.39 -4.80
N ARG A 85 -14.26 -17.92 -5.24
CA ARG A 85 -14.44 -19.36 -5.44
C ARG A 85 -13.53 -19.88 -6.55
N VAL A 86 -13.50 -19.20 -7.69
CA VAL A 86 -12.65 -19.57 -8.84
C VAL A 86 -11.17 -19.50 -8.46
N LEU A 87 -10.73 -18.45 -7.76
CA LEU A 87 -9.34 -18.30 -7.31
C LEU A 87 -8.87 -19.43 -6.39
N ARG A 88 -9.78 -20.02 -5.59
CA ARG A 88 -9.50 -21.11 -4.64
C ARG A 88 -9.62 -22.50 -5.25
N GLN A 89 -10.08 -22.62 -6.48
CA GLN A 89 -10.22 -23.90 -7.15
C GLN A 89 -8.99 -24.13 -8.04
N PRO A 90 -8.28 -25.26 -7.88
CA PRO A 90 -7.29 -25.63 -8.85
C PRO A 90 -7.99 -26.03 -10.16
N ASN A 91 -7.34 -25.75 -11.28
CA ASN A 91 -7.75 -26.29 -12.57
C ASN A 91 -7.50 -27.81 -12.63
N GLU A 92 -7.86 -28.44 -13.75
CA GLU A 92 -7.66 -29.89 -13.96
C GLU A 92 -6.20 -30.35 -13.79
N GLY A 93 -5.24 -29.44 -14.03
CA GLY A 93 -3.81 -29.67 -13.81
C GLY A 93 -3.33 -29.45 -12.38
N GLY A 94 -4.22 -29.20 -11.42
CA GLY A 94 -3.87 -28.95 -10.02
C GLY A 94 -3.29 -27.56 -9.75
N GLN A 95 -3.36 -26.64 -10.72
CA GLN A 95 -2.78 -25.29 -10.61
C GLN A 95 -3.86 -24.25 -10.31
N TYR A 96 -3.54 -23.25 -9.48
CA TYR A 96 -4.44 -22.13 -9.24
C TYR A 96 -4.28 -21.05 -10.33
N SER A 97 -5.13 -21.10 -11.37
CA SER A 97 -5.13 -20.17 -12.52
C SER A 97 -6.32 -19.21 -12.56
N GLY A 98 -7.17 -19.19 -11.53
CA GLY A 98 -8.42 -18.43 -11.52
C GLY A 98 -8.27 -16.93 -11.80
N LEU A 99 -7.14 -16.30 -11.42
CA LEU A 99 -6.86 -14.90 -11.74
C LEU A 99 -6.72 -14.69 -13.25
N ARG A 100 -5.99 -15.59 -13.92
CA ARG A 100 -5.81 -15.57 -15.38
C ARG A 100 -7.16 -15.75 -16.07
N GLU A 101 -7.91 -16.76 -15.68
CA GLU A 101 -9.21 -17.10 -16.28
C GLU A 101 -10.21 -15.95 -16.12
N THR A 102 -10.28 -15.36 -14.92
CA THR A 102 -11.11 -14.18 -14.66
C THR A 102 -10.66 -13.00 -15.53
N ALA A 103 -9.36 -12.72 -15.57
CA ALA A 103 -8.83 -11.61 -16.38
C ALA A 103 -9.14 -11.81 -17.87
N GLU A 104 -8.88 -12.99 -18.44
CA GLU A 104 -9.11 -13.28 -19.86
C GLU A 104 -10.60 -13.21 -20.21
N MET A 105 -11.49 -13.74 -19.36
CA MET A 105 -12.94 -13.69 -19.56
C MET A 105 -13.48 -12.25 -19.62
N PHE A 106 -13.02 -11.37 -18.74
CA PHE A 106 -13.59 -10.02 -18.61
C PHE A 106 -12.81 -8.91 -19.35
N LEU A 107 -11.53 -9.13 -19.63
CA LEU A 107 -10.63 -8.13 -20.24
C LEU A 107 -10.22 -8.49 -21.66
N GLY A 108 -10.26 -9.77 -22.05
CA GLY A 108 -9.96 -10.21 -23.43
C GLY A 108 -10.84 -9.51 -24.47
N ALA A 109 -12.06 -9.11 -24.10
CA ALA A 109 -12.96 -8.35 -24.94
C ALA A 109 -12.65 -6.83 -25.05
N ARG A 110 -11.71 -6.29 -24.26
CA ARG A 110 -11.54 -4.83 -24.06
C ARG A 110 -10.19 -4.27 -24.50
N GLY A 111 -9.30 -5.08 -25.07
CA GLY A 111 -8.05 -4.61 -25.70
C GLY A 111 -7.21 -3.69 -24.81
N SER A 112 -7.10 -3.96 -23.51
CA SER A 112 -6.36 -3.12 -22.55
C SER A 112 -5.79 -3.99 -21.44
N PRO A 113 -4.47 -3.94 -21.15
CA PRO A 113 -3.87 -4.77 -20.12
C PRO A 113 -4.31 -4.31 -18.73
N LEU A 114 -4.52 -5.28 -17.83
CA LEU A 114 -4.75 -5.03 -16.41
C LEU A 114 -3.45 -5.15 -15.64
N ILE A 115 -3.13 -4.11 -14.88
CA ILE A 115 -2.02 -4.09 -13.93
C ILE A 115 -2.59 -4.36 -12.54
N VAL A 116 -2.22 -5.49 -11.94
CA VAL A 116 -2.56 -5.84 -10.57
C VAL A 116 -1.38 -5.44 -9.68
N LEU A 117 -1.55 -4.33 -8.96
CA LEU A 117 -0.57 -3.86 -7.97
C LEU A 117 -0.89 -4.44 -6.59
N ILE A 118 0.00 -5.35 -6.14
CA ILE A 118 0.04 -5.84 -4.77
C ILE A 118 1.01 -4.98 -3.98
N ASP A 119 0.48 -3.96 -3.32
CA ASP A 119 1.26 -3.05 -2.49
C ASP A 119 1.44 -3.67 -1.08
N GLN A 120 2.65 -3.63 -0.54
CA GLN A 120 3.03 -4.22 0.76
C GLN A 120 2.77 -5.73 0.80
N PHE A 121 3.42 -6.44 -0.13
CA PHE A 121 3.33 -7.88 -0.31
C PHE A 121 3.76 -8.67 0.93
N GLU A 122 4.62 -8.10 1.78
CA GLU A 122 5.02 -8.69 3.06
C GLU A 122 3.84 -9.06 3.97
N GLU A 123 2.68 -8.40 3.80
CA GLU A 123 1.47 -8.69 4.56
C GLU A 123 0.92 -10.10 4.29
N VAL A 124 1.22 -10.71 3.14
CA VAL A 124 0.88 -12.12 2.88
C VAL A 124 1.54 -13.03 3.91
N PHE A 125 2.77 -12.73 4.29
CA PHE A 125 3.52 -13.53 5.26
C PHE A 125 3.20 -13.12 6.70
N ALA A 126 3.00 -11.82 6.94
CA ALA A 126 2.75 -11.29 8.27
C ALA A 126 1.32 -11.57 8.79
N GLN A 127 0.28 -11.39 7.95
CA GLN A 127 -1.12 -11.48 8.39
C GLN A 127 -1.75 -12.85 8.13
N CYS A 128 -1.54 -13.43 6.95
CA CYS A 128 -2.16 -14.71 6.59
C CYS A 128 -1.43 -15.86 7.30
N LYS A 129 -2.08 -16.48 8.29
CA LYS A 129 -1.49 -17.59 9.07
C LYS A 129 -1.71 -18.97 8.43
N GLN A 130 -2.39 -19.04 7.28
CA GLN A 130 -2.70 -20.28 6.57
C GLN A 130 -1.76 -20.45 5.36
N PRO A 131 -0.78 -21.36 5.40
CA PRO A 131 0.17 -21.56 4.30
C PRO A 131 -0.49 -21.89 2.97
N GLU A 132 -1.60 -22.64 3.00
CA GLU A 132 -2.37 -22.98 1.80
C GLU A 132 -2.96 -21.73 1.12
N GLN A 133 -3.54 -20.79 1.88
CA GLN A 133 -4.06 -19.53 1.30
C GLN A 133 -2.95 -18.66 0.72
N GLN A 134 -1.77 -18.62 1.36
CA GLN A 134 -0.59 -17.94 0.81
C GLN A 134 -0.19 -18.56 -0.54
N GLN A 135 -0.14 -19.90 -0.61
CA GLN A 135 0.21 -20.64 -1.82
C GLN A 135 -0.81 -20.39 -2.95
N ILE A 136 -2.11 -20.48 -2.66
CA ILE A 136 -3.18 -20.19 -3.63
C ILE A 136 -3.02 -18.79 -4.21
N PHE A 137 -2.82 -17.79 -3.34
CA PHE A 137 -2.65 -16.40 -3.75
C PHE A 137 -1.42 -16.21 -4.64
N ILE A 138 -0.26 -16.73 -4.22
CA ILE A 138 1.00 -16.60 -4.96
C ILE A 138 0.93 -17.31 -6.31
N GLN A 139 0.38 -18.54 -6.36
CA GLN A 139 0.26 -19.29 -7.60
C GLN A 139 -0.66 -18.59 -8.60
N ASN A 140 -1.78 -18.00 -8.16
CA ASN A 140 -2.65 -17.20 -9.01
C ASN A 140 -1.90 -16.03 -9.66
N LEU A 141 -1.08 -15.29 -8.89
CA LEU A 141 -0.30 -14.17 -9.42
C LEU A 141 0.73 -14.62 -10.46
N LEU A 142 1.46 -15.71 -10.18
CA LEU A 142 2.50 -16.24 -11.07
C LEU A 142 1.90 -16.77 -12.37
N HIS A 143 0.82 -17.56 -12.30
CA HIS A 143 0.16 -18.11 -13.50
C HIS A 143 -0.45 -17.00 -14.36
N ALA A 144 -1.04 -15.97 -13.75
CA ALA A 144 -1.58 -14.84 -14.49
C ALA A 144 -0.49 -14.00 -15.15
N ALA A 145 0.63 -13.77 -14.46
CA ALA A 145 1.79 -13.06 -15.01
C ALA A 145 2.47 -13.82 -16.17
N ALA A 146 2.40 -15.15 -16.17
CA ALA A 146 2.96 -16.02 -17.21
C ALA A 146 2.02 -16.27 -18.40
N SER A 147 0.79 -15.75 -18.42
CA SER A 147 -0.17 -16.01 -19.52
C SER A 147 0.37 -15.54 -20.87
N PRO A 148 0.36 -16.29 -21.97
CA PRO A 148 0.90 -15.81 -23.25
C PRO A 148 0.20 -14.57 -23.82
N SER A 149 -1.02 -14.26 -23.40
CA SER A 149 -1.85 -13.18 -23.96
C SER A 149 -1.30 -11.77 -23.72
N GLY A 150 -0.40 -11.57 -22.76
CA GLY A 150 0.08 -10.22 -22.42
C GLY A 150 -0.94 -9.35 -21.68
N ALA A 151 -2.15 -9.86 -21.43
CA ALA A 151 -3.29 -9.08 -20.94
C ALA A 151 -3.19 -8.69 -19.46
N LEU A 152 -2.28 -9.30 -18.70
CA LEU A 152 -2.11 -9.04 -17.27
C LEU A 152 -0.66 -8.81 -16.89
N TRP A 153 -0.45 -7.81 -16.03
CA TRP A 153 0.80 -7.51 -15.35
C TRP A 153 0.59 -7.57 -13.86
N VAL A 154 1.55 -8.15 -13.14
CA VAL A 154 1.59 -8.10 -11.68
C VAL A 154 2.72 -7.16 -11.27
N LEU A 155 2.43 -6.21 -10.40
CA LEU A 155 3.43 -5.35 -9.77
C LEU A 155 3.36 -5.61 -8.27
N VAL A 156 4.48 -5.96 -7.64
CA VAL A 156 4.51 -6.18 -6.20
C VAL A 156 5.46 -5.20 -5.54
N THR A 157 5.09 -4.64 -4.39
CA THR A 157 6.03 -3.92 -3.52
C THR A 157 6.35 -4.79 -2.31
N LEU A 158 7.64 -4.98 -1.99
CA LEU A 158 8.08 -5.81 -0.87
C LEU A 158 9.12 -5.07 -0.02
N ARG A 159 9.06 -5.18 1.30
CA ARG A 159 10.20 -4.74 2.12
C ARG A 159 11.38 -5.72 2.00
N SER A 160 12.60 -5.21 1.89
CA SER A 160 13.79 -6.04 1.67
C SER A 160 14.06 -7.08 2.78
N ASP A 161 13.64 -6.80 4.01
CA ASP A 161 13.72 -7.73 5.15
C ASP A 161 12.76 -8.93 5.04
N PHE A 162 11.75 -8.86 4.16
CA PHE A 162 10.85 -9.98 3.84
C PHE A 162 11.31 -10.80 2.63
N LEU A 163 12.46 -10.49 2.02
CA LEU A 163 12.94 -11.23 0.85
C LEU A 163 13.18 -12.73 1.19
N GLY A 164 13.59 -13.04 2.42
CA GLY A 164 13.77 -14.41 2.89
C GLY A 164 12.50 -15.27 2.82
N GLU A 165 11.32 -14.70 3.12
CA GLU A 165 10.04 -15.42 3.06
C GLU A 165 9.71 -15.92 1.65
N THR A 166 10.22 -15.24 0.62
CA THR A 166 10.01 -15.67 -0.77
C THR A 166 10.67 -17.02 -1.09
N GLN A 167 11.70 -17.44 -0.34
CA GLN A 167 12.42 -18.70 -0.56
C GLN A 167 11.52 -19.94 -0.38
N ARG A 168 10.43 -19.81 0.38
CA ARG A 168 9.41 -20.85 0.54
C ARG A 168 8.63 -21.13 -0.76
N TYR A 169 8.76 -20.24 -1.74
CA TYR A 169 8.07 -20.26 -3.02
C TYR A 169 9.11 -20.13 -4.15
N PRO A 170 9.73 -21.22 -4.63
CA PRO A 170 10.89 -21.18 -5.52
C PRO A 170 10.70 -20.32 -6.78
N THR A 171 9.56 -20.44 -7.46
CA THR A 171 9.24 -19.63 -8.64
C THR A 171 9.11 -18.15 -8.32
N LEU A 172 8.51 -17.80 -7.18
CA LEU A 172 8.43 -16.39 -6.73
C LEU A 172 9.82 -15.85 -6.44
N ASN A 173 10.65 -16.60 -5.71
CA ASN A 173 12.01 -16.21 -5.38
C ASN A 173 12.85 -15.96 -6.64
N GLN A 174 12.76 -16.85 -7.64
CA GLN A 174 13.43 -16.69 -8.93
C GLN A 174 13.02 -15.39 -9.64
N VAL A 175 11.73 -15.02 -9.62
CA VAL A 175 11.28 -13.75 -10.21
C VAL A 175 11.90 -12.55 -9.47
N PHE A 176 11.96 -12.58 -8.14
CA PHE A 176 12.65 -11.55 -7.36
C PHE A 176 14.14 -11.46 -7.70
N SER A 177 14.82 -12.59 -7.86
CA SER A 177 16.26 -12.63 -8.18
C SER A 177 16.58 -12.14 -9.59
N HIS A 178 15.76 -12.46 -10.59
CA HIS A 178 16.05 -12.15 -12.00
C HIS A 178 15.44 -10.84 -12.49
N GLN A 179 14.33 -10.39 -11.90
CA GLN A 179 13.54 -9.27 -12.42
C GLN A 179 13.25 -8.19 -11.37
N GLY A 180 13.69 -8.40 -10.14
CA GLY A 180 13.44 -7.47 -9.04
C GLY A 180 14.20 -6.15 -9.22
N TYR A 181 13.49 -5.05 -8.99
CA TYR A 181 14.07 -3.72 -8.92
C TYR A 181 14.22 -3.28 -7.46
N LEU A 182 15.47 -3.14 -7.01
CA LEU A 182 15.78 -2.57 -5.71
C LEU A 182 15.57 -1.06 -5.75
N VAL A 183 14.57 -0.57 -5.03
CA VAL A 183 14.29 0.85 -4.82
C VAL A 183 15.21 1.36 -3.70
N PRO A 184 16.27 2.14 -4.03
CA PRO A 184 17.17 2.68 -3.03
C PRO A 184 16.46 3.72 -2.15
N ALA A 185 17.10 4.10 -1.04
CA ALA A 185 16.70 5.31 -0.35
C ALA A 185 16.97 6.53 -1.25
N LEU A 186 16.13 7.56 -1.15
CA LEU A 186 16.33 8.81 -1.88
C LEU A 186 17.62 9.48 -1.41
N THR A 187 18.40 9.98 -2.36
CA THR A 187 19.54 10.86 -2.09
C THR A 187 19.09 12.23 -1.61
N SER A 188 19.99 13.01 -1.02
CA SER A 188 19.73 14.41 -0.61
C SER A 188 19.12 15.26 -1.73
N ALA A 189 19.67 15.16 -2.94
CA ALA A 189 19.18 15.88 -4.12
C ALA A 189 17.78 15.40 -4.57
N GLU A 190 17.52 14.09 -4.57
CA GLU A 190 16.20 13.55 -4.90
C GLU A 190 15.15 13.90 -3.83
N LEU A 191 15.54 13.98 -2.56
CA LEU A 191 14.69 14.48 -1.47
C LEU A 191 14.33 15.95 -1.68
N GLU A 192 15.32 16.79 -2.02
CA GLU A 192 15.12 18.20 -2.34
C GLU A 192 14.12 18.37 -3.47
N GLU A 193 14.30 17.65 -4.58
CA GLU A 193 13.35 17.66 -5.70
C GLU A 193 11.95 17.16 -5.29
N ALA A 194 11.88 16.06 -4.53
CA ALA A 194 10.62 15.47 -4.08
C ALA A 194 9.85 16.38 -3.11
N ILE A 195 10.54 17.29 -2.41
CA ILE A 195 9.95 18.28 -1.51
C ILE A 195 9.54 19.54 -2.27
N ALA A 196 10.47 20.14 -3.02
CA ALA A 196 10.29 21.47 -3.59
C ALA A 196 9.38 21.47 -4.83
N LYS A 197 9.57 20.50 -5.74
CA LYS A 197 8.91 20.50 -7.05
C LYS A 197 7.38 20.37 -6.97
N PRO A 198 6.79 19.52 -6.11
CA PRO A 198 5.33 19.49 -5.96
C PRO A 198 4.74 20.81 -5.48
N ALA A 199 5.46 21.52 -4.61
CA ALA A 199 5.03 22.81 -4.07
C ALA A 199 5.12 23.92 -5.13
N GLU A 200 6.20 23.94 -5.92
CA GLU A 200 6.37 24.81 -7.09
C GLU A 200 5.25 24.61 -8.12
N LEU A 201 4.97 23.35 -8.50
CA LEU A 201 3.89 23.02 -9.44
C LEU A 201 2.50 23.41 -8.91
N ALA A 202 2.34 23.50 -7.59
CA ALA A 202 1.12 23.98 -6.95
C ALA A 202 1.08 25.51 -6.76
N GLY A 203 2.12 26.25 -7.19
CA GLY A 203 2.22 27.70 -7.03
C GLY A 203 2.63 28.17 -5.63
N HIS A 204 3.12 27.25 -4.78
CA HIS A 204 3.55 27.53 -3.41
C HIS A 204 5.02 27.19 -3.24
N GLN A 205 5.91 28.02 -3.79
CA GLN A 205 7.35 27.78 -3.69
C GLN A 205 7.81 27.84 -2.22
N LEU A 206 8.45 26.76 -1.75
CA LEU A 206 9.05 26.71 -0.42
C LEU A 206 10.39 27.45 -0.45
N ASP A 207 10.70 28.16 0.63
CA ASP A 207 12.02 28.78 0.77
C ASP A 207 13.12 27.71 0.89
N THR A 208 14.30 28.03 0.36
CA THR A 208 15.43 27.09 0.31
C THR A 208 15.86 26.60 1.70
N SER A 209 15.71 27.43 2.74
CA SER A 209 16.11 27.06 4.09
C SER A 209 15.18 26.01 4.71
N THR A 210 13.87 26.12 4.49
CA THR A 210 12.88 25.12 4.88
C THR A 210 13.11 23.81 4.14
N VAL A 211 13.38 23.85 2.84
CA VAL A 211 13.66 22.63 2.05
C VAL A 211 14.91 21.91 2.59
N LYS A 212 16.02 22.64 2.80
CA LYS A 212 17.24 22.06 3.39
C LYS A 212 16.99 21.43 4.75
N LEU A 213 16.25 22.11 5.63
CA LEU A 213 15.92 21.60 6.95
C LEU A 213 15.08 20.30 6.88
N LEU A 214 14.13 20.23 5.94
CA LEU A 214 13.34 19.01 5.72
C LEU A 214 14.20 17.85 5.22
N VAL A 215 15.16 18.12 4.32
CA VAL A 215 16.12 17.14 3.81
C VAL A 215 17.01 16.64 4.95
N GLU A 216 17.66 17.53 5.69
CA GLU A 216 18.54 17.20 6.84
C GLU A 216 17.81 16.37 7.91
N GLN A 217 16.53 16.64 8.16
CA GLN A 217 15.72 15.91 9.12
C GLN A 217 15.19 14.56 8.60
N THR A 218 15.38 14.25 7.31
CA THR A 218 14.89 13.02 6.66
C THR A 218 16.03 12.10 6.23
N GLU A 219 17.13 12.67 5.74
CA GLU A 219 18.24 11.93 5.14
C GLU A 219 18.85 10.91 6.13
N GLY A 220 19.17 9.72 5.62
CA GLY A 220 19.80 8.64 6.39
C GLY A 220 18.92 8.00 7.48
N ARG A 221 17.68 8.45 7.68
CA ARG A 221 16.78 7.95 8.73
C ARG A 221 15.81 6.92 8.18
N ALA A 222 15.88 5.69 8.71
CA ALA A 222 14.95 4.61 8.35
C ALA A 222 13.50 5.02 8.66
N GLY A 223 12.58 4.85 7.71
CA GLY A 223 11.17 5.18 7.90
C GLY A 223 10.86 6.69 7.95
N ALA A 224 11.78 7.56 7.52
CA ALA A 224 11.56 9.01 7.57
C ALA A 224 10.63 9.56 6.48
N LEU A 225 10.51 8.92 5.30
CA LEU A 225 9.61 9.43 4.24
C LEU A 225 8.14 9.54 4.68
N PRO A 226 7.54 8.56 5.40
CA PRO A 226 6.20 8.75 5.99
C PRO A 226 6.09 9.95 6.93
N LEU A 227 7.13 10.22 7.73
CA LEU A 227 7.17 11.37 8.64
C LEU A 227 7.28 12.68 7.85
N LEU A 228 8.14 12.71 6.82
CA LEU A 228 8.28 13.82 5.91
C LEU A 228 6.94 14.11 5.20
N GLN A 229 6.26 13.07 4.71
CA GLN A 229 4.94 13.21 4.10
C GLN A 229 3.93 13.84 5.07
N PHE A 230 3.96 13.43 6.35
CA PHE A 230 3.09 14.02 7.37
C PHE A 230 3.43 15.51 7.59
N ALA A 231 4.72 15.85 7.75
CA ALA A 231 5.17 17.23 7.91
C ALA A 231 4.77 18.11 6.71
N LEU A 232 5.00 17.64 5.48
CA LEU A 232 4.58 18.33 4.25
C LEU A 232 3.05 18.52 4.18
N THR A 233 2.28 17.55 4.68
CA THR A 233 0.81 17.68 4.76
C THR A 233 0.40 18.78 5.75
N GLN A 234 1.09 18.90 6.88
CA GLN A 234 0.85 19.98 7.85
C GLN A 234 1.25 21.33 7.27
N ILE A 235 2.42 21.43 6.64
CA ILE A 235 2.88 22.64 5.94
C ILE A 235 1.86 23.07 4.88
N TRP A 236 1.34 22.14 4.09
CA TRP A 236 0.29 22.43 3.11
C TRP A 236 -0.98 22.99 3.77
N GLN A 237 -1.42 22.42 4.90
CA GLN A 237 -2.58 22.92 5.64
C GLN A 237 -2.34 24.32 6.21
N GLY A 238 -1.14 24.59 6.74
CA GLY A 238 -0.73 25.92 7.21
C GLY A 238 -0.69 26.94 6.08
N LEU A 239 -0.11 26.58 4.92
CA LEU A 239 -0.08 27.43 3.72
C LEU A 239 -1.48 27.85 3.28
N GLN A 240 -2.46 26.93 3.32
CA GLN A 240 -3.85 27.23 2.99
C GLN A 240 -4.52 28.19 3.99
N GLN A 241 -3.93 28.37 5.17
CA GLN A 241 -4.34 29.31 6.21
C GLN A 241 -3.47 30.58 6.23
N GLY A 242 -2.56 30.75 5.25
CA GLY A 242 -1.64 31.88 5.17
C GLY A 242 -0.47 31.81 6.15
N GLN A 243 -0.16 30.63 6.70
CA GLN A 243 1.00 30.44 7.57
C GLN A 243 2.26 30.15 6.77
N GLU A 244 3.38 30.67 7.25
CA GLU A 244 4.70 30.38 6.68
C GLU A 244 5.08 28.90 6.89
N PRO A 245 5.69 28.23 5.89
CA PRO A 245 6.14 26.84 6.01
C PRO A 245 7.08 26.60 7.18
N ALA A 246 8.05 27.49 7.40
CA ALA A 246 9.01 27.40 8.50
C ALA A 246 8.32 27.49 9.87
N ALA A 247 7.33 28.39 10.01
CA ALA A 247 6.55 28.53 11.24
C ALA A 247 5.74 27.27 11.54
N THR A 248 5.13 26.67 10.51
CA THR A 248 4.39 25.41 10.64
C THR A 248 5.32 24.27 11.03
N LEU A 249 6.49 24.17 10.38
CA LEU A 249 7.48 23.13 10.66
C LEU A 249 8.03 23.22 12.09
N ALA A 250 8.27 24.45 12.58
CA ALA A 250 8.68 24.69 13.96
C ALA A 250 7.56 24.31 14.95
N ALA A 251 6.32 24.69 14.67
CA ALA A 251 5.16 24.40 15.53
C ALA A 251 4.89 22.89 15.68
N ILE A 252 5.11 22.10 14.61
CA ILE A 252 4.97 20.64 14.68
C ILE A 252 6.22 19.95 15.27
N GLY A 253 7.31 20.67 15.52
CA GLY A 253 8.55 20.13 16.09
C GLY A 253 9.43 19.39 15.07
N GLY A 254 9.41 19.82 13.80
CA GLY A 254 10.18 19.21 12.72
C GLY A 254 9.59 17.90 12.19
N VAL A 255 10.27 17.27 11.23
CA VAL A 255 9.83 16.02 10.57
C VAL A 255 9.63 14.89 11.58
N GLY A 256 10.61 14.68 12.48
CA GLY A 256 10.56 13.61 13.48
C GLY A 256 9.57 13.89 14.62
N GLY A 257 9.40 15.16 15.00
CA GLY A 257 8.50 15.56 16.08
C GLY A 257 7.03 15.61 15.64
N ALA A 258 6.74 15.90 14.38
CA ALA A 258 5.39 16.16 13.91
C ALA A 258 4.38 15.05 14.26
N LEU A 259 4.75 13.79 13.99
CA LEU A 259 3.86 12.66 14.25
C LEU A 259 3.76 12.35 15.75
N ALA A 260 4.89 12.38 16.45
CA ALA A 260 4.98 12.09 17.88
C ALA A 260 4.24 13.14 18.72
N ASN A 261 4.47 14.42 18.44
CA ASN A 261 3.79 15.55 19.08
C ASN A 261 2.28 15.49 18.80
N LYS A 262 1.87 15.15 17.56
CA LYS A 262 0.44 15.02 17.26
C LYS A 262 -0.21 13.85 18.02
N ALA A 263 0.49 12.72 18.11
CA ALA A 263 0.03 11.58 18.90
C ALA A 263 -0.07 11.93 20.39
N GLN A 264 0.94 12.62 20.92
CA GLN A 264 1.00 13.06 22.31
C GLN A 264 -0.10 14.09 22.63
N GLU A 265 -0.33 15.08 21.76
CA GLU A 265 -1.41 16.07 21.88
C GLU A 265 -2.79 15.39 21.99
N ILE A 266 -3.07 14.38 21.17
CA ILE A 266 -4.33 13.63 21.22
C ILE A 266 -4.40 12.78 22.50
N TYR A 267 -3.29 12.13 22.86
CA TYR A 267 -3.21 11.29 24.05
C TYR A 267 -3.39 12.11 25.34
N ASP A 268 -2.83 13.30 25.43
CA ASP A 268 -2.93 14.16 26.61
C ASP A 268 -4.32 14.78 26.80
N ARG A 269 -5.08 14.92 25.71
CA ARG A 269 -6.51 15.27 25.76
C ARG A 269 -7.41 14.12 26.20
N CYS A 270 -6.90 12.90 26.29
CA CYS A 270 -7.66 11.75 26.77
C CYS A 270 -7.70 11.72 28.31
N ASN A 271 -8.83 11.31 28.88
CA ASN A 271 -8.88 11.00 30.31
C ASN A 271 -8.14 9.69 30.64
N ASP A 272 -7.96 9.35 31.91
CA ASP A 272 -7.16 8.18 32.33
C ASP A 272 -7.67 6.86 31.73
N THR A 273 -8.99 6.67 31.67
CA THR A 273 -9.60 5.48 31.05
C THR A 273 -9.33 5.45 29.55
N GLU A 274 -9.51 6.57 28.85
CA GLU A 274 -9.24 6.69 27.42
C GLU A 274 -7.76 6.49 27.09
N LYS A 275 -6.83 6.92 27.96
CA LYS A 275 -5.38 6.70 27.83
C LYS A 275 -5.04 5.21 27.92
N VAL A 276 -5.64 4.47 28.86
CA VAL A 276 -5.49 3.01 28.96
C VAL A 276 -6.01 2.32 27.70
N ILE A 277 -7.20 2.71 27.23
CA ILE A 277 -7.78 2.20 25.98
C ILE A 277 -6.84 2.48 24.80
N ALA A 278 -6.36 3.71 24.66
CA ALA A 278 -5.49 4.12 23.56
C ALA A 278 -4.20 3.27 23.55
N ARG A 279 -3.51 3.16 24.70
CA ARG A 279 -2.27 2.37 24.81
C ARG A 279 -2.49 0.93 24.35
N ARG A 280 -3.55 0.29 24.85
CA ARG A 280 -3.86 -1.09 24.50
C ARG A 280 -4.27 -1.23 23.02
N VAL A 281 -5.05 -0.30 22.48
CA VAL A 281 -5.38 -0.28 21.04
C VAL A 281 -4.10 -0.23 20.20
N PHE A 282 -3.18 0.68 20.49
CA PHE A 282 -1.92 0.78 19.74
C PHE A 282 -1.06 -0.49 19.85
N LEU A 283 -0.98 -1.10 21.03
CA LEU A 283 -0.30 -2.39 21.23
C LEU A 283 -1.00 -3.53 20.47
N GLY A 284 -2.32 -3.50 20.34
CA GLY A 284 -3.09 -4.48 19.56
C GLY A 284 -2.95 -4.31 18.04
N LEU A 285 -2.44 -3.16 17.59
CA LEU A 285 -2.24 -2.81 16.17
C LEU A 285 -0.81 -3.10 15.67
N ILE A 286 0.03 -3.73 16.48
CA ILE A 286 1.37 -4.18 16.10
C ILE A 286 1.50 -5.70 16.30
N HIS A 287 2.27 -6.33 15.42
CA HIS A 287 2.84 -7.65 15.67
C HIS A 287 4.25 -7.43 16.20
N LEU A 288 4.42 -7.67 17.49
CA LEU A 288 5.74 -7.80 18.11
C LEU A 288 6.29 -9.16 17.68
N GLY A 289 7.34 -9.17 16.85
CA GLY A 289 7.94 -10.42 16.41
C GLY A 289 8.80 -11.02 17.52
N GLU A 290 8.63 -12.31 17.81
CA GLU A 290 9.64 -13.11 18.54
C GLU A 290 10.88 -13.31 17.63
N GLY A 291 11.62 -12.24 17.35
CA GLY A 291 12.79 -12.23 16.46
C GLY A 291 12.54 -11.77 15.01
N ALA A 292 11.28 -11.51 14.63
CA ALA A 292 10.92 -10.87 13.35
C ALA A 292 10.72 -9.35 13.51
N GLN A 293 10.86 -8.59 12.42
CA GLN A 293 10.66 -7.14 12.43
C GLN A 293 9.21 -6.78 12.78
N ASP A 294 9.04 -5.72 13.59
CA ASP A 294 7.71 -5.22 13.95
C ASP A 294 6.93 -4.85 12.68
N THR A 295 5.77 -5.50 12.54
CA THR A 295 4.82 -5.21 11.46
C THR A 295 3.54 -4.68 12.05
N ARG A 296 2.81 -3.91 11.26
CA ARG A 296 1.45 -3.52 11.64
C ARG A 296 0.57 -4.77 11.73
N ARG A 297 -0.47 -4.72 12.56
CA ARG A 297 -1.50 -5.74 12.66
C ARG A 297 -2.83 -5.13 12.30
N ARG A 298 -3.55 -5.76 11.36
CA ARG A 298 -4.93 -5.39 11.05
C ARG A 298 -5.86 -6.25 11.89
N VAL A 299 -6.76 -5.60 12.61
CA VAL A 299 -7.73 -6.26 13.49
C VAL A 299 -9.09 -5.63 13.31
N SER A 300 -10.12 -6.45 13.54
CA SER A 300 -11.47 -5.90 13.70
C SER A 300 -11.49 -4.99 14.93
N LEU A 301 -12.27 -3.91 14.85
CA LEU A 301 -12.43 -3.02 16.00
C LEU A 301 -13.02 -3.77 17.21
N ASP A 302 -13.84 -4.77 16.94
CA ASP A 302 -14.48 -5.59 17.96
C ASP A 302 -13.46 -6.44 18.75
N SER A 303 -12.41 -6.94 18.07
CA SER A 303 -11.31 -7.65 18.74
C SER A 303 -10.39 -6.75 19.57
N LEU A 304 -10.54 -5.42 19.47
CA LEU A 304 -9.80 -4.45 20.29
C LEU A 304 -10.57 -4.05 21.55
N VAL A 305 -11.82 -4.48 21.73
CA VAL A 305 -12.63 -4.20 22.93
C VAL A 305 -12.35 -5.27 23.98
N ALA A 306 -11.98 -4.85 25.20
CA ALA A 306 -11.77 -5.80 26.31
C ALA A 306 -13.11 -6.10 26.98
N HIS A 307 -13.19 -7.24 27.66
CA HIS A 307 -14.41 -7.72 28.32
C HIS A 307 -15.09 -6.71 29.27
N HIS A 308 -14.36 -5.74 29.82
CA HIS A 308 -14.84 -4.75 30.78
C HIS A 308 -15.00 -3.34 30.20
N GLU A 309 -14.87 -3.16 28.89
CA GLU A 309 -14.93 -1.85 28.27
C GLU A 309 -16.19 -1.63 27.45
N ASP A 310 -16.63 -0.38 27.41
CA ASP A 310 -17.67 0.03 26.47
C ASP A 310 -17.11 0.15 25.05
N LYS A 311 -17.72 -0.60 24.13
CA LYS A 311 -17.44 -0.58 22.69
C LYS A 311 -17.59 0.82 22.08
N ALA A 312 -18.55 1.62 22.55
CA ALA A 312 -18.74 2.98 22.05
C ALA A 312 -17.56 3.89 22.47
N GLN A 313 -17.06 3.73 23.69
CA GLN A 313 -15.88 4.45 24.18
C GLN A 313 -14.62 4.07 23.39
N VAL A 314 -14.36 2.77 23.15
CA VAL A 314 -13.22 2.32 22.33
C VAL A 314 -13.30 2.89 20.91
N ARG A 315 -14.49 2.88 20.30
CA ARG A 315 -14.75 3.52 19.00
C ARG A 315 -14.42 5.00 18.99
N SER A 316 -14.84 5.73 20.02
CA SER A 316 -14.57 7.16 20.18
C SER A 316 -13.08 7.45 20.27
N VAL A 317 -12.34 6.70 21.09
CA VAL A 317 -10.88 6.82 21.22
C VAL A 317 -10.20 6.54 19.87
N VAL A 318 -10.53 5.44 19.21
CA VAL A 318 -9.99 5.09 17.88
C VAL A 318 -10.29 6.19 16.85
N ALA A 319 -11.49 6.78 16.87
CA ALA A 319 -11.87 7.86 15.97
C ALA A 319 -11.01 9.12 16.14
N ARG A 320 -10.58 9.47 17.36
CA ARG A 320 -9.67 10.61 17.60
C ARG A 320 -8.33 10.42 16.90
N PHE A 321 -7.73 9.24 17.05
CA PHE A 321 -6.44 8.90 16.41
C PHE A 321 -6.58 8.64 14.90
N ALA A 322 -7.78 8.34 14.41
CA ALA A 322 -8.08 8.16 12.99
C ALA A 322 -8.59 9.43 12.29
N SER A 323 -8.61 10.57 12.98
CA SER A 323 -9.05 11.85 12.41
C SER A 323 -8.28 12.20 11.14
N ARG A 324 -8.90 13.01 10.27
CA ARG A 324 -8.28 13.41 8.99
C ARG A 324 -6.96 14.17 9.17
N GLU A 325 -6.79 14.81 10.31
CA GLU A 325 -5.60 15.57 10.70
C GLU A 325 -4.50 14.67 11.27
N ALA A 326 -4.84 13.72 12.14
CA ALA A 326 -3.85 12.86 12.77
C ALA A 326 -3.43 11.67 11.91
N ARG A 327 -4.40 10.95 11.33
CA ARG A 327 -4.21 9.74 10.50
C ARG A 327 -3.27 8.68 11.09
N LEU A 328 -3.15 8.63 12.42
CA LEU A 328 -2.31 7.67 13.16
C LEU A 328 -2.88 6.26 13.06
N ILE A 329 -4.21 6.15 13.06
CA ILE A 329 -4.94 4.91 12.82
C ILE A 329 -5.77 5.07 11.54
N ARG A 330 -5.88 4.00 10.75
CA ARG A 330 -6.85 3.94 9.65
C ARG A 330 -7.76 2.76 9.88
N TYR A 331 -9.06 3.00 9.97
CA TYR A 331 -10.07 1.96 9.94
C TYR A 331 -10.92 2.10 8.68
N ARG A 332 -11.37 0.96 8.15
CA ARG A 332 -12.37 0.89 7.08
C ARG A 332 -13.59 0.20 7.65
N VAL A 333 -14.76 0.76 7.39
CA VAL A 333 -16.02 0.04 7.58
C VAL A 333 -16.10 -0.99 6.46
N MET A 334 -16.16 -2.28 6.82
CA MET A 334 -16.41 -3.35 5.84
C MET A 334 -17.70 -3.01 5.07
N GLY A 335 -17.57 -2.78 3.76
CA GLY A 335 -18.68 -2.37 2.87
C GLY A 335 -18.42 -1.14 2.00
N TRP A 336 -17.37 -0.33 2.26
CA TRP A 336 -17.09 0.88 1.46
C TRP A 336 -15.75 0.81 0.72
N VAL A 337 -15.79 0.44 -0.58
CA VAL A 337 -14.66 0.60 -1.50
C VAL A 337 -14.80 1.98 -2.15
N GLY A 338 -14.15 2.99 -1.57
CA GLY A 338 -14.21 4.36 -2.09
C GLY A 338 -13.69 4.46 -3.52
N LYS A 339 -14.53 4.99 -4.42
CA LYS A 339 -14.16 5.46 -5.77
C LYS A 339 -13.02 6.46 -5.68
N LYS A 340 -11.87 6.11 -6.24
CA LYS A 340 -11.00 7.09 -6.89
C LYS A 340 -10.93 6.72 -8.37
N ARG A 341 -11.97 7.12 -9.12
CA ARG A 341 -11.82 7.35 -10.57
C ARG A 341 -11.03 8.64 -10.69
N TRP A 342 -9.79 8.57 -11.13
CA TRP A 342 -9.11 9.76 -11.62
C TRP A 342 -9.75 10.13 -12.96
N ARG A 343 -10.15 11.40 -13.08
CA ARG A 343 -10.42 12.02 -14.38
C ARG A 343 -9.10 12.34 -15.04
#